data_AF-A0A8D8NJ95-F1
#
_entry.id   AF-A0A8D8NJ95-F1
#
_cell.length_a   1.000
_cell.length_b   1.000
_cell.length_c   1.000
_cell.angle_alpha   90.00
_cell.angle_beta   90.00
_cell.angle_gamma   90.00
#
_symmetry.space_group_name_H-M   'P 1'
#
loop_
_entity.id
_entity.type
_entity.pdbx_description
1 polymer ?
#
loop_
_entity_poly.entity_id
_entity_poly.type
_entity_poly.pdbx_seq_one_letter_code
_entity_poly.pdbx_strand_id
1 'polypeptide(L)'
;RAEITPAFTNNRIKALSMLVDEVCVRLSDYVKQNMEKNGSTFDAKELMSKYTTDVVSNCVFAIDAQSFTKENPEIREMGRRIMDFNFKAQVIMFLTTFFPSITKFYKFTFVAHDVEQFFIRI
;
A
#
# COMPACT_ATOMS: atom_id res chain seq x y z
N ARG A 1 7.90 17.05 -6.53
CA ARG A 1 8.13 16.44 -7.86
C ARG A 1 9.62 16.23 -8.13
N ALA A 2 10.45 17.28 -8.11
CA ALA A 2 11.90 17.16 -8.31
C ALA A 2 12.60 16.15 -7.35
N GLU A 3 12.11 16.03 -6.11
CA GLU A 3 12.70 15.11 -5.11
C GLU A 3 12.38 13.63 -5.36
N ILE A 4 11.29 13.33 -6.07
CA ILE A 4 10.80 11.95 -6.27
C ILE A 4 11.29 11.39 -7.60
N THR A 5 11.45 12.24 -8.63
CA THR A 5 11.90 11.85 -9.98
C THR A 5 13.17 10.99 -10.02
N PRO A 6 14.21 11.22 -9.19
CA PRO A 6 15.43 10.40 -9.18
C PRO A 6 15.18 8.93 -8.84
N ALA A 7 14.14 8.62 -8.06
CA ALA A 7 13.78 7.25 -7.69
C ALA A 7 13.20 6.45 -8.87
N PHE A 8 12.70 7.12 -9.90
CA PHE A 8 12.04 6.51 -11.07
C PHE A 8 12.90 6.48 -12.33
N THR A 9 14.23 6.52 -12.18
CA THR A 9 15.15 6.31 -13.31
C THR A 9 15.11 4.86 -13.78
N ASN A 10 15.37 4.60 -15.07
CA ASN A 10 15.37 3.25 -15.63
C ASN A 10 16.25 2.27 -14.86
N ASN A 11 17.42 2.71 -14.42
CA ASN A 11 18.34 1.86 -13.65
C ASN A 11 17.76 1.49 -12.28
N ARG A 12 17.06 2.42 -11.60
CA ARG A 12 16.40 2.16 -10.32
C ARG A 12 15.20 1.24 -10.49
N ILE A 13 14.37 1.47 -11.50
CA ILE A 13 13.22 0.60 -11.82
C ILE A 13 13.70 -0.83 -12.13
N LYS A 14 14.77 -0.97 -12.92
CA LYS A 14 15.37 -2.28 -13.22
C LYS A 14 15.93 -2.99 -11.99
N ALA A 15 16.41 -2.24 -11.00
CA ALA A 15 16.82 -2.85 -9.72
C ALA A 15 15.59 -3.34 -8.93
N LEU A 16 14.51 -2.57 -8.90
CA LEU A 16 13.28 -2.94 -8.21
C LEU A 16 12.56 -4.12 -8.87
N SER A 17 12.72 -4.34 -10.19
CA SER A 17 12.04 -5.44 -10.89
C SER A 17 12.42 -6.82 -10.34
N MET A 18 13.61 -6.98 -9.78
CA MET A 18 14.03 -8.22 -9.12
C MET A 18 13.15 -8.51 -7.90
N LEU A 19 12.90 -7.49 -7.05
CA LEU A 19 12.02 -7.63 -5.88
C LEU A 19 10.57 -7.91 -6.29
N VAL A 20 10.11 -7.27 -7.37
CA VAL A 20 8.76 -7.51 -7.93
C VAL A 20 8.59 -8.96 -8.38
N ASP A 21 9.61 -9.53 -9.02
CA ASP A 21 9.61 -10.92 -9.49
C ASP A 21 9.58 -11.91 -8.31
N GLU A 22 10.37 -11.67 -7.27
CA GLU A 22 10.36 -12.48 -6.05
C GLU A 22 8.97 -12.52 -5.39
N VAL A 23 8.29 -11.37 -5.29
CA VAL A 23 6.93 -11.31 -4.73
C VAL A 23 5.94 -12.01 -5.67
N CYS A 24 6.15 -11.96 -6.99
CA CYS A 24 5.32 -12.64 -7.98
C CYS A 24 5.39 -14.16 -7.86
N VAL A 25 6.58 -14.70 -7.57
CA VAL A 25 6.76 -16.12 -7.26
C VAL A 25 5.97 -16.50 -6.01
N ARG A 26 6.08 -15.72 -4.93
CA ARG A 26 5.30 -15.95 -3.68
C ARG A 26 3.79 -15.89 -3.91
N LEU A 27 3.32 -14.95 -4.72
CA LEU A 27 1.92 -14.85 -5.12
C LEU A 27 1.47 -16.12 -5.86
N SER A 28 2.28 -16.60 -6.80
CA SER A 28 1.98 -17.80 -7.59
C SER A 28 1.87 -19.04 -6.69
N ASP A 29 2.79 -19.18 -5.74
CA ASP A 29 2.77 -20.29 -4.78
C ASP A 29 1.58 -20.20 -3.83
N TYR A 30 1.24 -19.00 -3.35
CA TYR A 30 0.04 -18.77 -2.53
C TYR A 30 -1.23 -19.17 -3.28
N VAL A 31 -1.35 -18.81 -4.56
CA VAL A 31 -2.51 -19.17 -5.40
C VAL A 31 -2.59 -20.68 -5.59
N LYS A 32 -1.49 -21.35 -5.93
CA LYS A 32 -1.46 -22.82 -6.08
C LYS A 32 -1.90 -23.53 -4.79
N GLN A 33 -1.34 -23.14 -3.65
CA GLN A 33 -1.68 -23.75 -2.35
C GLN A 33 -3.15 -23.51 -1.96
N ASN A 34 -3.69 -22.32 -2.26
CA ASN A 34 -5.11 -22.04 -1.98
C ASN A 34 -6.04 -22.78 -2.93
N MET A 35 -5.67 -22.96 -4.20
CA MET A 35 -6.45 -23.78 -5.15
C MET A 35 -6.58 -25.22 -4.67
N GLU A 36 -5.51 -25.80 -4.14
CA GLU A 36 -5.51 -27.17 -3.60
C GLU A 36 -6.36 -27.32 -2.34
N LYS A 37 -6.42 -26.29 -1.48
CA LYS A 37 -7.11 -26.35 -0.17
C LYS A 37 -8.57 -25.89 -0.20
N ASN A 38 -8.86 -24.80 -0.92
CA ASN A 38 -10.10 -24.04 -0.82
C ASN A 38 -10.86 -23.92 -2.16
N GLY A 39 -10.36 -24.53 -3.23
CA GLY A 39 -10.94 -24.43 -4.58
C GLY A 39 -10.46 -23.21 -5.37
N SER A 40 -11.06 -22.99 -6.54
CA SER A 40 -10.56 -22.07 -7.57
C SER A 40 -11.12 -20.64 -7.53
N THR A 41 -11.75 -20.25 -6.42
CA THR A 41 -12.32 -18.89 -6.25
C THR A 41 -11.46 -18.03 -5.34
N PHE A 42 -11.12 -16.83 -5.81
CA PHE A 42 -10.34 -15.85 -5.04
C PHE A 42 -10.98 -14.46 -5.15
N ASP A 43 -10.93 -13.70 -4.07
CA ASP A 43 -11.13 -12.26 -4.15
C ASP A 43 -9.88 -11.63 -4.79
N ALA A 44 -10.00 -11.27 -6.07
CA ALA A 44 -8.93 -10.64 -6.83
C ALA A 44 -8.48 -9.30 -6.22
N LYS A 45 -9.39 -8.54 -5.59
CA LYS A 45 -9.05 -7.28 -4.94
C LYS A 45 -8.17 -7.52 -3.72
N GLU A 46 -8.54 -8.47 -2.87
CA GLU A 46 -7.76 -8.82 -1.69
C GLU A 46 -6.38 -9.40 -2.08
N LEU A 47 -6.36 -10.28 -3.08
CA LEU A 47 -5.13 -10.89 -3.58
C LEU A 47 -4.14 -9.84 -4.13
N MET A 48 -4.62 -8.93 -4.97
CA MET A 48 -3.79 -7.86 -5.51
C MET A 48 -3.41 -6.84 -4.45
N SER A 49 -4.27 -6.58 -3.46
CA SER A 49 -3.93 -5.71 -2.33
C SER A 49 -2.78 -6.28 -1.50
N LYS A 50 -2.76 -7.61 -1.26
CA LYS A 50 -1.64 -8.31 -0.61
C LYS A 50 -0.36 -8.18 -1.44
N TYR A 51 -0.44 -8.46 -2.74
CA TYR A 51 0.68 -8.34 -3.67
C TYR A 51 1.29 -6.93 -3.69
N THR A 52 0.46 -5.90 -3.92
CA THR A 52 0.93 -4.51 -3.97
C THR A 52 1.52 -4.06 -2.64
N THR A 53 0.93 -4.45 -1.51
CA THR A 53 1.48 -4.13 -0.19
C THR A 53 2.89 -4.70 -0.03
N ASP A 54 3.10 -5.97 -0.39
CA ASP A 54 4.38 -6.67 -0.25
C ASP A 54 5.46 -6.11 -1.20
N VAL A 55 5.08 -5.79 -2.45
CA VAL A 55 5.99 -5.13 -3.40
C VAL A 55 6.41 -3.77 -2.89
N VAL A 56 5.46 -2.93 -2.45
CA VAL A 56 5.76 -1.57 -1.99
C VAL A 56 6.56 -1.59 -0.70
N SER A 57 6.23 -2.47 0.26
CA SER A 57 6.97 -2.57 1.52
C SER A 57 8.42 -2.98 1.29
N ASN A 58 8.65 -3.93 0.37
CA ASN A 58 9.98 -4.38 0.02
C ASN A 58 10.76 -3.30 -0.76
N CYS A 59 10.12 -2.63 -1.72
CA CYS A 59 10.78 -1.59 -2.52
C CYS A 59 11.11 -0.32 -1.74
N VAL A 60 10.23 0.12 -0.83
CA VAL A 60 10.34 1.42 -0.16
C VAL A 60 11.00 1.30 1.21
N PHE A 61 10.60 0.30 2.01
CA PHE A 61 11.07 0.13 3.37
C PHE A 61 12.10 -1.00 3.52
N ALA A 62 12.38 -1.77 2.45
CA ALA A 62 13.22 -2.98 2.50
C ALA A 62 12.72 -4.01 3.55
N ILE A 63 11.40 -4.05 3.77
CA ILE A 63 10.75 -4.95 4.72
C ILE A 63 9.77 -5.87 3.97
N ASP A 64 9.84 -7.16 4.28
CA ASP A 64 8.85 -8.13 3.85
C ASP A 64 7.57 -7.97 4.71
N ALA A 65 6.46 -7.58 4.07
CA ALA A 65 5.19 -7.44 4.77
C ALA A 65 4.56 -8.80 5.09
N GLN A 66 5.05 -9.90 4.51
CA GLN A 66 4.58 -11.26 4.71
C GLN A 66 3.07 -11.41 4.48
N SER A 67 2.54 -10.67 3.49
CA SER A 67 1.10 -10.53 3.24
C SER A 67 0.40 -11.82 2.82
N PHE A 68 1.16 -12.80 2.36
CA PHE A 68 0.68 -14.11 1.92
C PHE A 68 0.77 -15.19 3.02
N THR A 69 1.60 -14.99 4.03
CA THR A 69 1.91 -16.02 5.05
C THR A 69 1.27 -15.71 6.39
N LYS A 70 1.23 -14.43 6.78
CA LYS A 70 0.55 -13.97 7.99
C LYS A 70 -0.91 -13.65 7.69
N GLU A 71 -1.79 -14.06 8.61
CA GLU A 71 -3.24 -13.86 8.48
C GLU A 71 -3.60 -12.38 8.48
N ASN A 72 -2.97 -11.58 9.36
CA ASN A 72 -3.17 -10.12 9.46
C ASN A 72 -1.82 -9.39 9.65
N PRO A 73 -1.09 -9.07 8.57
CA PRO A 73 0.16 -8.31 8.67
C PRO A 73 -0.13 -6.84 8.99
N GLU A 74 0.60 -6.27 9.95
CA GLU A 74 0.40 -4.88 10.39
C GLU A 74 0.50 -3.86 9.24
N ILE A 75 1.49 -4.02 8.34
CA ILE A 75 1.65 -3.13 7.18
C ILE A 75 0.42 -3.22 6.24
N ARG A 76 -0.16 -4.40 6.08
CA ARG A 76 -1.34 -4.63 5.24
C ARG A 76 -2.60 -4.03 5.86
N GLU A 77 -2.74 -4.12 7.17
CA GLU A 77 -3.84 -3.49 7.92
C GLU A 77 -3.73 -1.96 7.86
N MET A 78 -2.54 -1.40 8.10
CA MET A 78 -2.31 0.04 7.99
C MET A 78 -2.52 0.53 6.56
N GLY A 79 -2.08 -0.22 5.56
CA GLY A 79 -2.37 0.06 4.15
C GLY A 79 -3.87 0.02 3.82
N ARG A 80 -4.63 -0.90 4.42
CA ARG A 80 -6.10 -0.94 4.28
C ARG A 80 -6.73 0.34 4.81
N ARG A 81 -6.31 0.79 6.00
CA ARG A 81 -6.81 2.02 6.63
C ARG A 81 -6.50 3.28 5.83
N ILE A 82 -5.38 3.32 5.08
CA ILE A 82 -5.10 4.41 4.13
C ILE A 82 -6.09 4.39 2.96
N MET A 83 -6.40 3.20 2.45
CA MET A 83 -7.28 3.01 1.29
C MET A 83 -8.76 3.13 1.63
N ASP A 84 -9.13 2.93 2.88
CA ASP A 84 -10.48 3.12 3.39
C ASP A 84 -10.77 4.63 3.49
N PHE A 85 -11.34 5.17 2.40
CA PHE A 85 -11.83 6.54 2.34
C PHE A 85 -12.96 6.73 3.35
N ASN A 86 -12.57 7.19 4.54
CA ASN A 86 -13.50 7.44 5.62
C ASN A 86 -14.34 8.70 5.33
N PHE A 87 -15.54 8.81 5.91
CA PHE A 87 -16.43 9.97 5.71
C PHE A 87 -15.72 11.30 6.01
N LYS A 88 -14.83 11.31 7.02
CA LYS A 88 -13.97 12.46 7.35
C LYS A 88 -13.05 12.85 6.18
N ALA A 89 -12.41 11.89 5.51
CA ALA A 89 -11.54 12.16 4.38
C ALA A 89 -12.32 12.73 3.19
N GLN A 90 -13.55 12.25 2.95
CA GLN A 90 -14.44 12.80 1.92
C GLN A 90 -14.85 14.24 2.23
N VAL A 91 -15.21 14.54 3.49
CA VAL A 91 -15.55 15.90 3.93
C VAL A 91 -14.35 16.84 3.79
N ILE A 92 -13.15 16.40 4.20
CA ILE A 92 -11.92 17.19 4.05
C ILE A 92 -11.62 17.44 2.57
N MET A 93 -11.79 16.43 1.71
CA MET A 93 -11.56 16.55 0.26
C MET A 93 -12.53 17.57 -0.34
N PHE A 94 -13.81 17.47 0.01
CA PHE A 94 -14.84 18.42 -0.41
C PHE A 94 -14.52 19.85 0.07
N LEU A 95 -14.20 20.04 1.36
CA LEU A 95 -13.81 21.36 1.89
C LEU A 95 -12.58 21.92 1.20
N THR A 96 -11.59 21.07 0.88
CA THR A 96 -10.37 21.48 0.17
C THR A 96 -10.65 21.91 -1.27
N THR A 97 -11.59 21.25 -1.94
CA THR A 97 -11.98 21.57 -3.32
C THR A 97 -12.85 22.83 -3.39
N PHE A 98 -13.82 23.00 -2.50
CA PHE A 98 -14.77 24.11 -2.54
C PHE A 98 -14.26 25.38 -1.83
N PHE A 99 -13.41 25.23 -0.81
CA PHE A 99 -12.87 26.34 -0.03
C PHE A 99 -11.34 26.28 0.07
N PRO A 100 -10.62 26.51 -1.05
CA PRO A 100 -9.15 26.47 -1.10
C PRO A 100 -8.47 27.53 -0.22
N SER A 101 -9.22 28.54 0.24
CA SER A 101 -8.71 29.54 1.20
C SER A 101 -8.58 28.99 2.62
N ILE A 102 -9.44 28.06 3.03
CA ILE A 102 -9.41 27.46 4.38
C ILE A 102 -8.19 26.54 4.54
N THR A 103 -7.80 25.84 3.47
CA THR A 103 -6.64 24.96 3.47
C THR A 103 -5.29 25.67 3.52
N LYS A 104 -5.27 26.99 3.23
CA LYS A 104 -4.10 27.84 3.48
C LYS A 104 -3.90 28.17 4.95
N PHE A 105 -4.97 28.18 5.75
CA PHE A 105 -4.92 28.49 7.18
C PHE A 105 -4.86 27.25 8.06
N TYR A 106 -5.43 26.13 7.63
CA TYR A 106 -5.42 24.88 8.39
C TYR A 106 -5.03 23.70 7.49
N LYS A 107 -3.95 23.00 7.86
CA LYS A 107 -3.52 21.77 7.17
C LYS A 107 -4.37 20.61 7.66
N PHE A 108 -5.35 20.23 6.85
CA PHE A 108 -6.12 19.01 7.12
C PHE A 108 -5.31 17.78 6.66
N THR A 109 -5.15 16.82 7.57
CA THR A 109 -4.54 15.52 7.26
C THR A 109 -5.62 14.54 6.81
N PHE A 110 -5.42 13.92 5.65
CA PHE A 110 -6.33 12.90 5.11
C PHE A 110 -6.15 11.53 5.74
N VAL A 111 -4.96 11.28 6.28
CA VAL A 111 -4.56 10.01 6.90
C VAL A 111 -4.84 10.08 8.41
N ALA A 112 -5.30 8.98 8.99
CA ALA A 112 -5.48 8.89 10.44
C ALA A 112 -4.12 8.95 11.16
N HIS A 113 -4.08 9.61 12.31
CA HIS A 113 -2.81 9.91 13.00
C HIS A 113 -2.05 8.65 13.45
N ASP A 114 -2.77 7.58 13.81
CA ASP A 114 -2.19 6.27 14.15
C ASP A 114 -1.45 5.64 12.96
N VAL A 115 -2.02 5.76 11.77
CA VAL A 115 -1.44 5.24 10.52
C VAL A 115 -0.23 6.07 10.11
N GLU A 116 -0.32 7.40 10.23
CA GLU A 116 0.81 8.30 9.97
C GLU A 116 2.01 7.97 10.88
N GLN A 117 1.78 7.84 12.19
CA GLN A 117 2.83 7.51 13.16
C GLN A 117 3.48 6.16 12.88
N PHE A 118 2.70 5.18 12.40
CA PHE A 118 3.25 3.90 11.98
C PHE A 118 4.26 4.10 10.84
N PHE A 119 3.86 4.68 9.71
CA PHE A 119 4.71 4.83 8.52
C PHE A 119 5.90 5.78 8.69
N ILE A 120 5.86 6.71 9.65
CA ILE A 120 7.01 7.56 9.99
C ILE A 120 8.06 6.79 10.82
N ARG A 121 7.63 5.76 11.57
CA ARG A 121 8.48 5.05 12.54
C ARG A 121 9.21 3.85 11.94
N ILE A 122 8.61 3.17 10.97
CA ILE A 122 9.22 2.07 10.21
C ILE A 122 10.33 2.60 9.29
#